data_AF-A0A3B4UMQ0-F1
#
_entry.id   AF-A0A3B4UMQ0-F1
#
_cell.length_a   1.000
_cell.length_b   1.000
_cell.length_c   1.000
_cell.angle_alpha   90.00
_cell.angle_beta   90.00
_cell.angle_gamma   90.00
#
_symmetry.space_group_name_H-M   'P 1'
#
loop_
_entity.id
_entity.type
_entity.pdbx_description
1 polymer ?
#
loop_
_entity_poly.entity_id
_entity_poly.type
_entity_poly.pdbx_seq_one_letter_code
_entity_poly.pdbx_strand_id
1 'polypeptide(L)'
;ICYRHIANVKTFCPVGWRRFSHACYFLSCNTGSWEKGREDCRAKEADLVIIDSLEEQVLCRQTLAWIGLTDEAMEGTWIWIDGTPLSLNTQPDNGGGDQSLGEEDCGQIILGTNDLKNWNDLPCKTDVKWICEISD
;
A
#
# COMPACT_ATOMS: atom_id res chain seq x y z
N ILE A 1 2.21 -15.92 42.27
CA ILE A 1 2.03 -16.25 40.83
C ILE A 1 1.59 -14.97 40.14
N CYS A 2 2.49 -14.29 39.44
CA CYS A 2 2.10 -13.14 38.62
C CYS A 2 1.58 -13.68 37.29
N TYR A 3 0.28 -13.57 37.05
CA TYR A 3 -0.26 -13.73 35.71
C TYR A 3 0.17 -12.50 34.92
N ARG A 4 1.11 -12.67 33.98
CA ARG A 4 1.29 -11.71 32.89
C ARG A 4 -0.08 -11.59 32.22
N HIS A 5 -0.66 -10.40 32.21
CA HIS A 5 -1.64 -10.04 31.20
C HIS A 5 -0.95 -10.29 29.86
N ILE A 6 -1.26 -11.42 29.22
CA ILE A 6 -1.07 -11.57 27.79
C ILE A 6 -2.02 -10.52 27.24
N ALA A 7 -1.49 -9.36 26.86
CA ALA A 7 -2.20 -8.40 26.04
C ALA A 7 -2.84 -9.21 24.92
N ASN A 8 -4.16 -9.12 24.79
CA ASN A 8 -4.96 -9.83 23.79
C ASN A 8 -4.18 -9.89 22.49
N VAL A 9 -3.56 -11.03 22.19
CA VAL A 9 -3.03 -11.27 20.86
C VAL A 9 -4.28 -11.20 20.00
N LYS A 10 -4.43 -10.15 19.16
CA LYS A 10 -5.48 -10.09 18.15
C LYS A 10 -5.18 -11.25 17.17
N THR A 11 -5.49 -12.48 17.56
CA THR A 11 -5.19 -13.71 16.80
C THR A 11 -6.04 -13.86 15.56
N PHE A 12 -6.99 -12.95 15.34
CA PHE A 12 -7.92 -12.97 14.23
C PHE A 12 -8.05 -11.59 13.62
N CYS A 13 -7.99 -11.54 12.28
CA CYS A 13 -8.30 -10.33 11.54
C CYS A 13 -9.75 -9.88 11.78
N PRO A 14 -10.03 -8.57 11.74
CA PRO A 14 -11.40 -8.09 11.85
C PRO A 14 -12.29 -8.68 10.74
N VAL A 15 -13.60 -8.71 10.97
CA VAL A 15 -14.55 -9.20 9.96
C VAL A 15 -14.41 -8.39 8.67
N GLY A 16 -14.32 -9.09 7.53
CA GLY A 16 -14.11 -8.48 6.22
C GLY A 16 -12.65 -8.28 5.82
N TRP A 17 -11.70 -8.60 6.71
CA TRP A 17 -10.26 -8.58 6.42
C TRP A 17 -9.77 -9.98 6.09
N ARG A 18 -8.80 -10.06 5.18
CA ARG A 18 -8.13 -11.29 4.79
C ARG A 18 -6.86 -11.45 5.62
N ARG A 19 -6.76 -12.58 6.35
CA ARG A 19 -5.51 -13.00 6.97
C ARG A 19 -4.57 -13.54 5.91
N PHE A 20 -3.32 -13.08 5.92
CA PHE A 20 -2.25 -13.65 5.12
C PHE A 20 -0.92 -13.44 5.83
N SER A 21 -0.11 -14.50 5.97
CA SER A 21 1.14 -14.47 6.74
C SER A 21 0.97 -13.88 8.16
N HIS A 22 1.64 -12.76 8.45
CA HIS A 22 1.70 -12.05 9.73
C HIS A 22 0.96 -10.70 9.73
N ALA A 23 -0.01 -10.51 8.82
CA ALA A 23 -0.82 -9.31 8.77
C ALA A 23 -2.27 -9.57 8.33
N CYS A 24 -3.10 -8.53 8.42
CA CYS A 24 -4.48 -8.51 7.96
C CYS A 24 -4.63 -7.47 6.87
N TYR A 25 -5.27 -7.83 5.76
CA TYR A 25 -5.42 -6.96 4.60
C TYR A 25 -6.89 -6.69 4.27
N PHE A 26 -7.20 -5.46 3.90
CA PHE A 26 -8.54 -5.05 3.47
C PHE A 26 -8.47 -4.30 2.15
N LEU A 27 -9.19 -4.79 1.14
CA LEU A 27 -9.36 -4.10 -0.13
C LEU A 27 -10.65 -3.26 -0.07
N SER A 28 -10.53 -1.98 -0.39
CA SER A 28 -11.67 -1.07 -0.38
C SER A 28 -12.75 -1.46 -1.40
N CYS A 29 -14.02 -1.19 -1.03
CA CYS A 29 -15.13 -1.25 -1.98
C CYS A 29 -15.25 0.05 -2.79
N ASN A 30 -14.82 1.17 -2.21
CA ASN A 30 -14.89 2.50 -2.81
C ASN A 30 -13.57 2.85 -3.52
N THR A 31 -13.64 3.83 -4.40
CA THR A 31 -12.48 4.48 -5.04
C THR A 31 -12.31 5.90 -4.51
N GLY A 32 -11.10 6.44 -4.61
CA GLY A 32 -10.76 7.76 -4.09
C GLY A 32 -9.28 8.07 -4.25
N SER A 33 -8.87 9.27 -3.83
CA SER A 33 -7.48 9.69 -3.79
C SER A 33 -6.63 8.83 -2.86
N TRP A 34 -5.31 8.90 -3.02
CA TRP A 34 -4.36 8.19 -2.17
C TRP A 34 -4.53 8.60 -0.70
N GLU A 35 -4.62 9.91 -0.44
CA GLU A 35 -4.90 10.47 0.89
C GLU A 35 -6.22 9.92 1.45
N LYS A 36 -7.28 9.87 0.64
CA LYS A 36 -8.57 9.35 1.06
C LYS A 36 -8.50 7.88 1.48
N GLY A 37 -7.75 7.08 0.74
CA GLY A 37 -7.50 5.69 1.07
C GLY A 37 -6.73 5.55 2.38
N ARG A 38 -5.68 6.35 2.58
CA ARG A 38 -4.89 6.37 3.81
C ARG A 38 -5.71 6.75 5.03
N GLU A 39 -6.55 7.79 4.91
CA GLU A 39 -7.48 8.18 5.98
C GLU A 39 -8.45 7.06 6.33
N ASP A 40 -9.02 6.37 5.33
CA ASP A 40 -9.94 5.26 5.56
C ASP A 40 -9.24 4.08 6.27
N CYS A 41 -8.00 3.76 5.90
CA CYS A 41 -7.21 2.73 6.60
C CYS A 41 -6.94 3.13 8.05
N ARG A 42 -6.51 4.37 8.30
CA ARG A 42 -6.26 4.89 9.65
C ARG A 42 -7.49 4.91 10.53
N ALA A 43 -8.65 5.22 9.96
CA ALA A 43 -9.94 5.13 10.66
C ALA A 43 -10.30 3.68 11.08
N LYS A 44 -9.64 2.66 10.51
CA LYS A 44 -9.79 1.24 10.87
C LYS A 44 -8.63 0.70 11.73
N GLU A 45 -7.83 1.57 12.34
CA GLU A 45 -6.63 1.19 13.10
C GLU A 45 -5.58 0.46 12.23
N ALA A 46 -5.48 0.84 10.95
CA ALA A 46 -4.56 0.30 9.95
C ALA A 46 -3.81 1.45 9.24
N ASP A 47 -2.99 1.15 8.24
CA ASP A 47 -2.52 2.15 7.25
C ASP A 47 -2.55 1.51 5.84
N LEU A 48 -2.17 2.25 4.79
CA LEU A 48 -2.03 1.65 3.46
C LEU A 48 -0.99 0.52 3.49
N VAL A 49 -1.17 -0.51 2.66
CA VAL A 49 -0.25 -1.66 2.64
C VAL A 49 1.17 -1.25 2.27
N ILE A 50 2.15 -1.78 3.01
CA ILE A 50 3.56 -1.76 2.63
C ILE A 50 3.85 -3.12 1.97
N ILE A 51 4.58 -3.12 0.87
CA ILE A 51 4.96 -4.38 0.21
C ILE A 51 6.47 -4.55 0.39
N ASP A 52 6.84 -5.26 1.45
CA ASP A 52 8.24 -5.53 1.79
C ASP A 52 8.67 -6.99 1.51
N SER A 53 7.72 -7.82 1.09
CA SER A 53 7.92 -9.24 0.83
C SER A 53 7.33 -9.70 -0.50
N LEU A 54 7.87 -10.81 -1.03
CA LEU A 54 7.34 -11.44 -2.25
C LEU A 54 5.92 -11.96 -2.02
N GLU A 55 5.65 -12.45 -0.82
CA GLU A 55 4.35 -12.94 -0.39
C GLU A 55 3.28 -11.84 -0.49
N GLU A 56 3.59 -10.63 -0.03
CA GLU A 56 2.70 -9.46 -0.14
C GLU A 56 2.52 -9.00 -1.58
N GLN A 57 3.60 -8.99 -2.36
CA GLN A 57 3.52 -8.70 -3.79
C GLN A 57 2.54 -9.66 -4.48
N VAL A 58 2.64 -10.96 -4.17
CA VAL A 58 1.77 -12.01 -4.71
C VAL A 58 0.32 -11.85 -4.26
N LEU A 59 0.07 -11.31 -3.08
CA LEU A 59 -1.26 -11.00 -2.56
C LEU A 59 -1.89 -9.81 -3.29
N CYS A 60 -1.13 -8.72 -3.45
CA CYS A 60 -1.65 -7.43 -3.94
C CYS A 60 -1.76 -7.37 -5.47
N ARG A 61 -1.01 -8.21 -6.20
CA ARG A 61 -0.91 -8.16 -7.67
C ARG A 61 -2.21 -8.32 -8.47
N GLN A 62 -3.28 -8.82 -7.85
CA GLN A 62 -4.52 -9.17 -8.55
C GLN A 62 -5.55 -8.04 -8.62
N THR A 63 -5.18 -6.82 -8.24
CA THR A 63 -6.08 -5.67 -8.23
C THR A 63 -5.38 -4.39 -8.68
N LEU A 64 -6.17 -3.40 -9.07
CA LEU A 64 -5.72 -2.02 -9.22
C LEU A 64 -6.05 -1.27 -7.93
N ALA A 65 -5.03 -0.82 -7.21
CA ALA A 65 -5.22 -0.14 -5.92
C ALA A 65 -4.00 0.66 -5.47
N TRP A 66 -4.23 1.73 -4.72
CA TRP A 66 -3.22 2.44 -3.95
C TRP A 66 -2.51 1.53 -2.95
N ILE A 67 -1.21 1.77 -2.80
CA ILE A 67 -0.33 1.19 -1.79
C ILE A 67 0.37 2.32 -1.04
N GLY A 68 1.01 2.00 0.09
CA GLY A 68 1.64 2.96 0.99
C GLY A 68 2.97 3.54 0.48
N LEU A 69 3.07 3.84 -0.81
CA LEU A 69 4.30 4.30 -1.48
C LEU A 69 4.08 5.70 -2.08
N THR A 70 4.99 6.64 -1.85
CA THR A 70 4.90 8.02 -2.35
C THR A 70 6.29 8.67 -2.43
N ASP A 71 6.47 9.64 -3.32
CA ASP A 71 7.62 10.53 -3.38
C ASP A 71 7.24 12.02 -3.31
N GLU A 72 6.00 12.35 -2.88
CA GLU A 72 5.49 13.73 -2.72
C GLU A 72 6.43 14.64 -1.89
N ALA A 73 7.18 14.04 -0.96
CA ALA A 73 8.15 14.77 -0.14
C ALA A 73 9.39 15.23 -0.93
N MET A 74 9.84 14.43 -1.90
CA MET A 74 11.01 14.70 -2.75
C MET A 74 10.95 13.83 -4.00
N GLU A 75 10.61 14.45 -5.13
CA GLU A 75 10.52 13.85 -6.46
C GLU A 75 11.68 12.87 -6.76
N GLY A 76 11.32 11.67 -7.22
CA GLY A 76 12.27 10.60 -7.53
C GLY A 76 12.85 9.88 -6.31
N THR A 77 12.46 10.26 -5.09
CA THR A 77 12.82 9.55 -3.86
C THR A 77 11.59 8.93 -3.23
N TRP A 78 11.32 7.70 -3.64
CA TRP A 78 10.20 6.91 -3.15
C TRP A 78 10.40 6.42 -1.72
N ILE A 79 9.41 6.71 -0.88
CA ILE A 79 9.39 6.36 0.54
C ILE A 79 8.07 5.65 0.85
N TRP A 80 8.15 4.56 1.61
CA TRP A 80 6.99 3.94 2.20
C TRP A 80 6.42 4.81 3.32
N ILE A 81 5.15 4.64 3.62
CA ILE A 81 4.45 5.38 4.67
C ILE A 81 5.03 5.20 6.09
N ASP A 82 5.88 4.19 6.32
CA ASP A 82 6.64 3.98 7.57
C ASP A 82 7.99 4.73 7.60
N GLY A 83 8.34 5.42 6.51
CA GLY A 83 9.57 6.18 6.35
C GLY A 83 10.73 5.39 5.76
N THR A 84 10.55 4.10 5.44
CA THR A 84 11.60 3.31 4.80
C THR A 84 11.74 3.68 3.31
N PRO A 85 12.96 3.88 2.80
CA PRO A 85 13.15 4.17 1.39
C PRO A 85 12.94 2.93 0.53
N LEU A 86 12.40 3.11 -0.68
CA LEU A 86 12.34 2.03 -1.66
C LEU A 86 13.74 1.63 -2.09
N SER A 87 14.13 0.38 -1.82
CA SER A 87 15.54 -0.02 -1.91
C SER A 87 16.04 -0.19 -3.34
N LEU A 88 15.24 -0.71 -4.28
CA LEU A 88 15.60 -0.86 -5.69
C LEU A 88 14.34 -1.19 -6.53
N ASN A 89 13.88 -0.28 -7.40
CA ASN A 89 12.87 -0.63 -8.41
C ASN A 89 13.03 0.23 -9.67
N THR A 90 12.62 -0.29 -10.82
CA THR A 90 12.56 0.47 -12.09
C THR A 90 11.26 1.28 -12.21
N GLN A 91 10.39 1.17 -11.21
CA GLN A 91 9.06 1.74 -11.12
C GLN A 91 8.72 1.96 -9.63
N PRO A 92 7.91 2.95 -9.26
CA PRO A 92 7.39 3.99 -10.14
C PRO A 92 8.50 4.95 -10.62
N ASP A 93 8.39 5.52 -11.82
CA ASP A 93 9.48 6.27 -12.48
C ASP A 93 9.08 7.58 -13.16
N ASN A 94 7.91 8.10 -12.83
CA ASN A 94 7.28 9.32 -13.32
C ASN A 94 7.26 9.37 -14.85
N GLY A 95 6.89 8.24 -15.47
CA GLY A 95 6.96 8.02 -16.91
C GLY A 95 8.36 8.24 -17.51
N GLY A 96 9.40 7.96 -16.73
CA GLY A 96 10.80 8.20 -17.06
C GLY A 96 11.27 9.66 -16.83
N GLY A 97 10.56 10.43 -16.01
CA GLY A 97 10.80 11.85 -15.76
C GLY A 97 10.26 12.78 -16.87
N ASP A 98 9.27 12.33 -17.64
CA ASP A 98 8.65 13.13 -18.68
C ASP A 98 7.60 14.07 -18.08
N GLN A 99 7.99 15.33 -17.90
CA GLN A 99 7.14 16.41 -17.38
C GLN A 99 5.81 16.60 -18.13
N SER A 100 5.66 16.07 -19.34
CA SER A 100 4.41 16.15 -20.11
C SER A 100 3.33 15.18 -19.61
N LEU A 101 3.69 14.16 -18.83
CA LEU A 101 2.77 13.20 -18.23
C LEU A 101 2.15 13.72 -16.92
N GLY A 102 2.71 14.79 -16.36
CA GLY A 102 2.30 15.38 -15.09
C GLY A 102 3.13 14.86 -13.92
N GLU A 103 2.81 15.34 -12.71
CA GLU A 103 3.42 14.84 -11.47
C GLU A 103 2.57 13.67 -10.95
N GLU A 104 3.21 12.51 -10.77
CA GLU A 104 2.57 11.26 -10.35
C GLU A 104 3.16 10.76 -9.01
N ASP A 105 2.81 11.41 -7.90
CA ASP A 105 3.58 11.21 -6.66
C ASP A 105 3.12 10.02 -5.78
N CYS A 106 2.20 9.18 -6.28
CA CYS A 106 1.54 8.15 -5.48
C CYS A 106 1.57 6.78 -6.15
N GLY A 107 2.04 5.78 -5.41
CA GLY A 107 2.19 4.41 -5.88
C GLY A 107 0.89 3.61 -5.85
N GLN A 108 0.62 2.90 -6.93
CA GLN A 108 -0.44 1.92 -7.07
C GLN A 108 0.09 0.58 -7.60
N ILE A 109 -0.67 -0.49 -7.35
CA ILE A 109 -0.61 -1.70 -8.16
C ILE A 109 -1.47 -1.50 -9.42
N ILE A 110 -0.96 -1.95 -10.56
CA ILE A 110 -1.71 -2.06 -11.82
C ILE A 110 -1.88 -3.52 -12.25
N LEU A 111 -2.87 -3.79 -13.10
CA LEU A 111 -3.04 -5.10 -13.73
C LEU A 111 -2.10 -5.17 -14.95
N GLY A 112 -1.31 -6.24 -15.07
CA GLY A 112 -0.31 -6.37 -16.13
C GLY A 112 -0.01 -7.81 -16.51
N THR A 113 0.97 -8.01 -17.38
CA THR A 113 1.46 -9.34 -17.80
C THR A 113 2.58 -9.88 -16.91
N ASN A 114 3.27 -8.99 -16.16
CA ASN A 114 4.25 -9.35 -15.15
C ASN A 114 3.79 -8.87 -13.77
N ASP A 115 3.01 -9.71 -13.11
CA ASP A 115 2.38 -9.40 -11.84
C ASP A 115 3.35 -9.18 -10.65
N LEU A 116 4.66 -9.35 -10.86
CA LEU A 116 5.70 -9.09 -9.85
C LEU A 116 6.42 -7.76 -10.07
N LYS A 117 6.09 -7.04 -11.16
CA LYS A 117 6.65 -5.72 -11.51
C LYS A 117 5.54 -4.82 -12.05
N ASN A 118 4.51 -4.66 -11.25
CA ASN A 118 3.28 -3.98 -11.65
C ASN A 118 2.95 -2.81 -10.72
N TRP A 119 3.98 -2.16 -10.18
CA TRP A 119 3.82 -0.88 -9.52
C TRP A 119 3.88 0.21 -10.56
N ASN A 120 3.03 1.22 -10.40
CA ASN A 120 3.00 2.40 -11.23
C ASN A 120 2.73 3.57 -10.30
N ASP A 121 3.17 4.73 -10.70
CA ASP A 121 2.79 5.98 -10.11
C ASP A 121 1.51 6.49 -10.75
N LEU A 122 0.82 7.39 -10.08
CA LEU A 122 -0.38 8.01 -10.62
C LEU A 122 -0.61 9.32 -9.87
N PRO A 123 -1.26 10.34 -10.48
CA PRO A 123 -1.58 11.56 -9.76
C PRO A 123 -2.42 11.21 -8.53
N CYS A 124 -1.95 11.63 -7.35
CA CYS A 124 -2.51 11.22 -6.06
C CYS A 124 -4.02 11.47 -5.89
N LYS A 125 -4.60 12.37 -6.68
CA LYS A 125 -6.02 12.72 -6.69
C LYS A 125 -6.89 11.79 -7.54
N THR A 126 -6.30 10.80 -8.20
CA THR A 126 -7.05 9.87 -9.04
C THR A 126 -7.90 8.93 -8.18
N ASP A 127 -9.09 8.60 -8.67
CA ASP A 127 -10.01 7.69 -7.99
C ASP A 127 -9.66 6.23 -8.29
N VAL A 128 -8.94 5.59 -7.37
CA VAL A 128 -8.71 4.13 -7.41
C VAL A 128 -9.01 3.50 -6.04
N LYS A 129 -9.09 2.17 -6.01
CA LYS A 129 -9.25 1.44 -4.75
C LYS A 129 -7.99 1.57 -3.90
N TRP A 130 -8.02 1.13 -2.65
CA TRP A 130 -6.85 1.08 -1.77
C TRP A 130 -6.82 -0.23 -1.00
N ILE A 131 -5.61 -0.64 -0.62
CA ILE A 131 -5.40 -1.81 0.26
C ILE A 131 -4.89 -1.30 1.60
N CYS A 132 -5.57 -1.66 2.67
CA CYS A 132 -5.12 -1.42 4.04
C CYS A 132 -4.41 -2.65 4.60
N GLU A 133 -3.49 -2.42 5.54
CA GLU A 133 -2.76 -3.44 6.26
C GLU A 133 -2.76 -3.16 7.77
N ILE A 134 -2.99 -4.21 8.56
CA ILE A 134 -2.70 -4.26 9.99
C ILE A 134 -1.60 -5.30 10.17
N SER A 135 -0.40 -4.86 10.53
CA SER A 135 0.71 -5.76 10.88
C SER A 135 0.53 -6.28 12.32
N ASP A 136 0.95 -7.52 12.58
CA ASP A 136 0.87 -8.17 13.91
C ASP A 136 1.78 -7.52 14.98
#